data_AF-A0A9P8SMR5-F1
#
_entry.id   AF-A0A9P8SMR5-F1
#
_cell.length_a   1.000
_cell.length_b   1.000
_cell.length_c   1.000
_cell.angle_alpha   90.00
_cell.angle_beta   90.00
_cell.angle_gamma   90.00
#
_symmetry.space_group_name_H-M   'P 1'
#
loop_
_entity.id
_entity.type
_entity.pdbx_description
1 polymer ?
#
loop_
_entity_poly.entity_id
_entity_poly.type
_entity_poly.pdbx_seq_one_letter_code
_entity_poly.pdbx_strand_id
1 'polypeptide(L)'
;MSLQDDWPKMPDGSDFDGRHLLTLVRNGTSPFHNEWDVNLLLQEIEENLGAQVVDIPFVSSGANNYAAWQKGFHLKLSSGMDVVARLGRCDVNTPDFDGFPFHKQVPSIKFQAAVYELLQSEPDILASRLLYHRIPVLHEGSKLERPKDIAGRRLLVFQRTEGEDNVWRSLSPAQKSCLLAQAAHIRASLYKFQVPPGFASLWLRQRLFEHRPESFPIPVAPTREFCVVLFSSKIEATIGNIGDMIAWESDNSTVGPVAAAAKQSLLRFIPHMLPTGDEDVLYRFVLEHDIGIILKELLLLRKS
;
A
#
# COMPACT_ATOMS: atom_id res chain seq x y z
N MET A 1 9.74 6.22 23.50
CA MET A 1 10.35 6.69 22.24
C MET A 1 9.38 6.34 21.13
N SER A 2 9.10 7.28 20.24
CA SER A 2 8.16 7.07 19.12
C SER A 2 8.79 6.15 18.07
N LEU A 3 8.00 5.17 17.61
CA LEU A 3 8.38 4.09 16.68
C LEU A 3 8.33 4.51 15.20
N GLN A 4 7.75 5.68 14.94
CA GLN A 4 7.76 6.39 13.67
C GLN A 4 8.40 7.76 13.90
N ASP A 5 8.96 8.40 12.86
CA ASP A 5 9.47 9.76 13.03
C ASP A 5 8.38 10.65 13.63
N ASP A 6 8.68 11.39 14.68
CA ASP A 6 7.67 12.28 15.25
C ASP A 6 7.31 13.38 14.27
N TRP A 7 6.05 13.83 14.33
CA TRP A 7 5.70 15.02 13.57
C TRP A 7 6.45 16.21 14.16
N PRO A 8 7.10 17.06 13.34
CA PRO A 8 7.92 18.14 13.86
C PRO A 8 7.16 19.08 14.79
N LYS A 9 7.85 19.52 15.84
CA LYS A 9 7.37 20.55 16.77
C LYS A 9 8.01 21.89 16.44
N MET A 10 7.21 22.95 16.52
CA MET A 10 7.65 24.33 16.44
C MET A 10 8.33 24.76 17.76
N PRO A 11 9.09 25.87 17.78
CA PRO A 11 9.79 26.33 18.99
C PRO A 11 8.87 26.61 20.20
N ASP A 12 7.59 26.91 19.96
CA ASP A 12 6.56 27.10 20.98
C ASP A 12 5.93 25.79 21.50
N GLY A 13 6.40 24.64 20.99
CA GLY A 13 5.91 23.30 21.34
C GLY A 13 4.68 22.85 20.55
N SER A 14 4.13 23.69 19.67
CA SER A 14 3.00 23.33 18.80
C SER A 14 3.44 22.39 17.67
N ASP A 15 2.49 21.68 17.06
CA ASP A 15 2.78 20.88 15.86
C ASP A 15 3.08 21.79 14.66
N PHE A 16 4.05 21.40 13.83
CA PHE A 16 4.29 22.08 12.56
C PHE A 16 3.02 22.10 11.71
N ASP A 17 2.66 23.28 11.22
CA ASP A 17 1.42 23.51 10.48
C ASP A 17 1.46 22.99 9.03
N GLY A 18 2.61 22.47 8.59
CA GLY A 18 2.83 21.90 7.27
C GLY A 18 3.14 22.92 6.18
N ARG A 19 3.27 24.22 6.49
CA ARG A 19 3.40 25.29 5.49
C ARG A 19 4.83 25.84 5.42
N HIS A 20 5.14 26.53 4.32
CA HIS A 20 6.41 27.24 4.11
C HIS A 20 7.68 26.36 4.23
N LEU A 21 7.55 25.04 4.05
CA LEU A 21 8.65 24.11 4.25
C LEU A 21 9.86 24.45 3.38
N LEU A 22 9.66 24.82 2.11
CA LEU A 22 10.78 25.14 1.21
C LEU A 22 11.60 26.34 1.71
N THR A 23 10.93 27.38 2.20
CA THR A 23 11.58 28.57 2.76
C THR A 23 12.38 28.21 4.01
N LEU A 24 11.81 27.39 4.90
CA LEU A 24 12.50 26.92 6.10
C LEU A 24 13.74 26.10 5.76
N VAL A 25 13.63 25.17 4.81
CA VAL A 25 14.75 24.33 4.36
C VAL A 25 15.86 25.18 3.73
N ARG A 26 15.52 26.14 2.86
CA ARG A 26 16.49 27.06 2.24
C ARG A 26 17.21 27.97 3.24
N ASN A 27 16.56 28.28 4.36
CA ASN A 27 17.15 29.06 5.46
C ASN A 27 17.93 28.19 6.46
N GLY A 28 18.07 26.88 6.23
CA GLY A 28 18.74 25.96 7.13
C GLY A 28 17.95 25.60 8.39
N THR A 29 16.65 25.92 8.43
CA THR A 29 15.76 25.70 9.59
C THR A 29 14.72 24.62 9.31
N SER A 30 15.13 23.53 8.62
CA SER A 30 14.23 22.41 8.32
C SER A 30 13.60 21.84 9.60
N PRO A 31 12.27 21.75 9.70
CA PRO A 31 11.62 21.16 10.88
C PRO A 31 11.88 19.66 11.01
N PHE A 32 12.31 18.98 9.94
CA PHE A 32 12.61 17.55 9.92
C PHE A 32 14.09 17.22 10.20
N HIS A 33 14.95 18.21 10.48
CA HIS A 33 16.42 18.05 10.56
C HIS A 33 16.93 16.94 11.52
N ASN A 34 16.14 16.58 12.53
CA ASN A 34 16.47 15.51 13.47
C ASN A 34 16.14 14.11 12.95
N GLU A 35 15.24 14.01 11.97
CA GLU A 35 14.73 12.73 11.46
C GLU A 35 15.36 12.37 10.11
N TRP A 36 15.47 13.32 9.17
CA TRP A 36 16.09 13.13 7.85
C TRP A 36 16.23 14.47 7.10
N ASP A 37 17.01 14.48 6.01
CA ASP A 37 17.23 15.69 5.21
C ASP A 37 16.20 15.88 4.08
N VAL A 38 15.39 16.94 4.19
CA VAL A 38 14.39 17.32 3.19
C VAL A 38 15.00 17.58 1.82
N ASN A 39 16.24 18.10 1.76
CA ASN A 39 16.90 18.38 0.49
C ASN A 39 17.11 17.12 -0.35
N LEU A 40 17.31 15.96 0.27
CA LEU A 40 17.45 14.69 -0.45
C LEU A 40 16.15 14.30 -1.17
N LEU A 41 15.00 14.55 -0.56
CA LEU A 41 13.70 14.32 -1.20
C LEU A 41 13.49 15.27 -2.38
N LEU A 42 13.85 16.54 -2.22
CA LEU A 42 13.73 17.52 -3.29
C LEU A 42 14.63 17.13 -4.46
N GLN A 43 15.91 16.88 -4.20
CA GLN A 43 16.87 16.46 -5.21
C GLN A 43 16.41 15.20 -5.96
N GLU A 44 15.97 14.16 -5.25
CA GLU A 44 15.49 12.92 -5.88
C GLU A 44 14.29 13.18 -6.81
N ILE A 45 13.36 14.06 -6.41
CA ILE A 45 12.19 14.41 -7.23
C ILE A 45 12.60 15.26 -8.43
N GLU A 46 13.49 16.23 -8.25
CA GLU A 46 13.97 17.10 -9.32
C GLU A 46 14.73 16.32 -10.39
N GLU A 47 15.58 15.37 -9.97
CA GLU A 47 16.34 14.50 -10.87
C GLU A 47 15.42 13.56 -11.67
N ASN A 48 14.43 12.94 -11.00
CA ASN A 48 13.55 11.97 -11.67
C ASN A 48 12.45 12.61 -12.54
N LEU A 49 12.05 13.85 -12.24
CA LEU A 49 11.04 14.57 -13.00
C LEU A 49 11.61 15.64 -13.94
N GLY A 50 12.92 15.92 -13.87
CA GLY A 50 13.61 16.89 -14.72
C GLY A 50 13.14 18.35 -14.52
N ALA A 51 12.64 18.70 -13.33
CA ALA A 51 12.11 20.03 -13.02
C ALA A 51 12.37 20.40 -11.56
N GLN A 52 12.70 21.67 -11.29
CA GLN A 52 13.02 22.16 -9.96
C GLN A 52 11.78 22.31 -9.08
N VAL A 53 11.87 22.04 -7.79
CA VAL A 53 10.83 22.36 -6.81
C VAL A 53 10.90 23.86 -6.50
N VAL A 54 9.85 24.58 -6.88
CA VAL A 54 9.76 26.04 -6.70
C VAL A 54 8.97 26.42 -5.45
N ASP A 55 8.09 25.54 -4.97
CA ASP A 55 7.29 25.76 -3.76
C ASP A 55 6.86 24.42 -3.13
N ILE A 56 6.62 24.46 -1.82
CA ILE A 56 6.01 23.36 -1.04
C ILE A 56 4.83 23.97 -0.27
N PRO A 57 3.64 24.07 -0.90
CA PRO A 57 2.52 24.75 -0.28
C PRO A 57 2.06 24.10 1.02
N PHE A 58 2.13 22.77 1.09
CA PHE A 58 1.62 22.02 2.23
C PHE A 58 2.27 20.65 2.39
N VAL A 59 2.46 20.23 3.64
CA VAL A 59 2.86 18.89 4.05
C VAL A 59 1.91 18.38 5.13
N SER A 60 1.40 17.16 4.97
CA SER A 60 0.50 16.55 5.95
C SER A 60 1.19 15.48 6.81
N SER A 61 0.81 15.41 8.08
CA SER A 61 1.13 14.29 8.96
C SER A 61 0.19 13.12 8.70
N GLY A 62 0.70 11.90 8.51
CA GLY A 62 -0.15 10.70 8.45
C GLY A 62 0.48 9.45 9.04
N ALA A 63 -0.32 8.38 9.13
CA ALA A 63 -0.04 7.26 10.03
C ALA A 63 1.07 6.29 9.57
N ASN A 64 1.45 6.26 8.29
CA ASN A 64 2.47 5.31 7.77
C ASN A 64 3.47 5.96 6.79
N ASN A 65 3.10 7.13 6.28
CA ASN A 65 3.89 7.96 5.40
C ASN A 65 3.71 9.40 5.94
N TYR A 66 4.59 10.33 5.58
CA TYR A 66 4.36 11.77 5.79
C TYR A 66 3.27 12.25 4.84
N ALA A 67 2.07 11.71 5.09
CA ALA A 67 0.92 11.67 4.23
C ALA A 67 -0.27 11.09 5.02
N ALA A 68 -1.17 11.94 5.53
CA ALA A 68 -2.50 11.48 5.95
C ALA A 68 -3.40 11.46 4.73
N TRP A 69 -4.10 10.35 4.50
CA TRP A 69 -5.25 10.22 3.59
C TRP A 69 -5.24 11.21 2.42
N GLN A 70 -4.63 10.79 1.30
CA GLN A 70 -4.43 11.56 0.04
C GLN A 70 -3.45 12.74 0.09
N LYS A 71 -3.13 13.29 1.26
CA LYS A 71 -2.16 14.37 1.40
C LYS A 71 -0.75 13.80 1.58
N GLY A 72 0.27 14.54 1.21
CA GLY A 72 1.69 14.21 1.27
C GLY A 72 2.49 15.50 1.22
N PHE A 73 3.72 15.48 0.68
CA PHE A 73 4.37 16.73 0.28
C PHE A 73 3.73 17.20 -1.02
N HIS A 74 2.93 18.28 -0.95
CA HIS A 74 2.51 19.00 -2.15
C HIS A 74 3.70 19.82 -2.62
N LEU A 75 4.19 19.53 -3.82
CA LEU A 75 5.31 20.22 -4.44
C LEU A 75 4.82 20.87 -5.73
N LYS A 76 5.25 22.11 -5.97
CA LYS A 76 5.10 22.78 -7.26
C LYS A 76 6.42 22.73 -8.00
N LEU A 77 6.41 22.31 -9.26
CA LEU A 77 7.59 22.21 -10.09
C LEU A 77 7.72 23.41 -11.04
N SER A 78 8.94 23.75 -11.45
CA SER A 78 9.23 24.83 -12.39
C SER A 78 8.62 24.62 -13.77
N SER A 79 8.25 23.38 -14.11
CA SER A 79 7.48 23.02 -15.31
C SER A 79 6.01 23.46 -15.25
N GLY A 80 5.53 23.94 -14.10
CA GLY A 80 4.13 24.25 -13.84
C GLY A 80 3.29 23.05 -13.38
N MET A 81 3.90 21.87 -13.25
CA MET A 81 3.23 20.67 -12.73
C MET A 81 3.20 20.68 -11.20
N ASP A 82 2.05 20.32 -10.64
CA ASP A 82 1.91 20.04 -9.22
C ASP A 82 1.98 18.54 -8.97
N VAL A 83 2.72 18.13 -7.94
CA VAL A 83 2.88 16.73 -7.55
C VAL A 83 2.62 16.53 -6.06
N VAL A 84 2.25 15.30 -5.69
CA VAL A 84 2.14 14.86 -4.31
C VAL A 84 3.12 13.71 -4.09
N ALA A 85 4.12 13.93 -3.24
CA ALA A 85 5.07 12.92 -2.83
C ALA A 85 4.67 12.28 -1.49
N ARG A 86 4.59 10.94 -1.46
CA ARG A 86 4.28 10.14 -0.27
C ARG A 86 5.54 9.40 0.17
N LEU A 87 6.28 9.99 1.11
CA LEU A 87 7.47 9.42 1.71
C LEU A 87 7.11 8.59 2.95
N GLY A 88 7.68 7.40 3.11
CA GLY A 88 7.53 6.58 4.31
C GLY A 88 8.08 7.26 5.57
N ARG A 89 7.31 7.21 6.68
CA ARG A 89 7.78 7.63 8.03
C ARG A 89 8.68 6.58 8.71
N CYS A 90 8.77 5.43 8.07
CA CYS A 90 9.56 4.30 8.51
C CYS A 90 10.74 4.14 7.57
N ASP A 91 11.94 4.08 8.13
CA ASP A 91 13.16 3.67 7.42
C ASP A 91 13.53 2.26 7.85
N VAL A 92 13.72 1.36 6.88
CA VAL A 92 14.05 -0.06 7.14
C VAL A 92 15.43 -0.25 7.78
N ASN A 93 16.27 0.78 7.81
CA ASN A 93 17.61 0.77 8.40
C ASN A 93 17.65 1.44 9.78
N THR A 94 16.52 1.86 10.34
CA THR A 94 16.46 2.39 11.71
C THR A 94 16.81 1.29 12.72
N PRO A 95 17.64 1.59 13.75
CA PRO A 95 17.88 0.65 14.85
C PRO A 95 16.55 0.25 15.52
N ASP A 96 16.40 -1.02 15.89
CA ASP A 96 15.18 -1.56 16.53
C ASP A 96 13.89 -1.32 15.71
N PHE A 97 14.00 -1.39 14.38
CA PHE A 97 12.88 -1.21 13.47
C PHE A 97 11.72 -2.20 13.74
N ASP A 98 10.57 -1.67 14.16
CA ASP A 98 9.33 -2.41 14.46
C ASP A 98 8.20 -2.14 13.43
N GLY A 99 8.56 -1.65 12.24
CA GLY A 99 7.60 -1.49 11.14
C GLY A 99 7.43 -2.78 10.33
N PHE A 100 6.70 -2.70 9.21
CA PHE A 100 6.61 -3.86 8.31
C PHE A 100 8.00 -4.32 7.86
N PRO A 101 8.38 -5.60 8.02
CA PRO A 101 9.67 -6.11 7.61
C PRO A 101 10.02 -5.76 6.16
N PHE A 102 11.31 -5.57 5.86
CA PHE A 102 11.79 -5.22 4.52
C PHE A 102 11.21 -6.12 3.42
N HIS A 103 11.22 -7.43 3.65
CA HIS A 103 10.70 -8.43 2.71
C HIS A 103 9.19 -8.33 2.46
N LYS A 104 8.42 -7.65 3.34
CA LYS A 104 6.99 -7.33 3.12
C LYS A 104 6.79 -5.98 2.44
N GLN A 105 7.64 -5.00 2.73
CA GLN A 105 7.54 -3.67 2.14
C GLN A 105 7.83 -3.67 0.64
N VAL A 106 8.87 -4.38 0.21
CA VAL A 106 9.28 -4.41 -1.21
C VAL A 106 8.17 -4.94 -2.13
N PRO A 107 7.55 -6.11 -1.90
CA PRO A 107 6.43 -6.57 -2.72
C PRO A 107 5.22 -5.65 -2.64
N SER A 108 4.97 -5.02 -1.48
CA SER A 108 3.84 -4.10 -1.29
C SER A 108 3.96 -2.86 -2.18
N ILE A 109 5.12 -2.21 -2.22
CA ILE A 109 5.30 -1.02 -3.07
C ILE A 109 5.33 -1.37 -4.56
N LYS A 110 5.96 -2.49 -4.94
CA LYS A 110 5.96 -2.93 -6.34
C LYS A 110 4.55 -3.27 -6.82
N PHE A 111 3.74 -3.91 -5.98
CA PHE A 111 2.34 -4.18 -6.29
C PHE A 111 1.55 -2.88 -6.46
N GLN A 112 1.68 -1.96 -5.50
CA GLN A 112 0.98 -0.67 -5.56
C GLN A 112 1.34 0.10 -6.83
N ALA A 113 2.62 0.16 -7.18
CA ALA A 113 3.10 0.74 -8.43
C ALA A 113 2.45 0.11 -9.67
N ALA A 114 2.51 -1.21 -9.76
CA ALA A 114 1.97 -1.96 -10.89
C ALA A 114 0.45 -1.79 -11.02
N VAL A 115 -0.28 -1.64 -9.90
CA VAL A 115 -1.72 -1.35 -9.93
C VAL A 115 -1.99 0.04 -10.53
N TYR A 116 -1.25 1.08 -10.14
CA TYR A 116 -1.45 2.42 -10.70
C TYR A 116 -1.12 2.47 -12.19
N GLU A 117 -0.08 1.76 -12.62
CA GLU A 117 0.25 1.61 -14.04
C GLU A 117 -0.86 0.86 -14.81
N LEU A 118 -1.35 -0.25 -14.25
CA LEU A 118 -2.42 -1.05 -14.85
C LEU A 118 -3.71 -0.22 -15.03
N LEU A 119 -4.10 0.54 -14.02
CA LEU A 119 -5.34 1.32 -14.02
C LEU A 119 -5.22 2.65 -14.79
N GLN A 120 -4.03 3.05 -15.22
CA GLN A 120 -3.84 4.31 -15.94
C GLN A 120 -4.61 4.34 -17.27
N SER A 121 -4.81 3.17 -17.88
CA SER A 121 -5.55 3.04 -19.15
C SER A 121 -7.08 3.01 -18.99
N GLU A 122 -7.59 3.02 -17.74
CA GLU A 122 -9.01 2.84 -17.44
C GLU A 122 -9.67 4.19 -17.10
N PRO A 123 -10.35 4.87 -18.04
CA PRO A 123 -10.86 6.23 -17.84
C PRO A 123 -11.96 6.31 -16.76
N ASP A 124 -12.71 5.22 -16.57
CA ASP A 124 -13.80 5.17 -15.58
C ASP A 124 -13.30 4.88 -14.16
N ILE A 125 -12.02 4.49 -14.03
CA ILE A 125 -11.35 4.24 -12.76
C ILE A 125 -10.37 5.39 -12.55
N LEU A 126 -10.83 6.46 -11.92
CA LEU A 126 -10.10 7.72 -11.72
C LEU A 126 -8.88 7.57 -10.77
N ALA A 127 -7.90 6.76 -11.17
CA ALA A 127 -6.67 6.53 -10.44
C ALA A 127 -5.69 7.71 -10.66
N SER A 128 -5.01 8.12 -9.60
CA SER A 128 -3.96 9.13 -9.70
C SER A 128 -2.81 8.62 -10.57
N ARG A 129 -2.28 9.49 -11.44
CA ARG A 129 -1.12 9.15 -12.26
C ARG A 129 0.14 9.08 -11.41
N LEU A 130 0.72 7.88 -11.29
CA LEU A 130 2.04 7.69 -10.69
C LEU A 130 3.11 8.17 -11.69
N LEU A 131 4.00 9.04 -11.23
CA LEU A 131 5.09 9.60 -12.04
C LEU A 131 6.41 8.93 -11.72
N TYR A 132 6.64 8.63 -10.45
CA TYR A 132 7.88 8.04 -9.95
C TYR A 132 7.62 7.24 -8.68
N HIS A 133 8.45 6.23 -8.43
CA HIS A 133 8.47 5.51 -7.17
C HIS A 133 9.88 5.07 -6.79
N ARG A 134 10.11 4.87 -5.49
CA ARG A 134 11.33 4.26 -4.98
C ARG A 134 11.02 3.14 -4.01
N ILE A 135 11.68 2.00 -4.27
CA ILE A 135 11.72 0.85 -3.38
C ILE A 135 12.75 1.15 -2.28
N PRO A 136 12.43 0.93 -0.99
CA PRO A 136 13.40 1.14 0.08
C PRO A 136 14.64 0.25 -0.12
N VAL A 137 15.80 0.74 0.29
CA VAL A 137 17.09 0.03 0.25
C VAL A 137 17.46 -0.39 1.66
N LEU A 138 17.73 -1.68 1.85
CA LEU A 138 18.32 -2.20 3.08
C LEU A 138 19.84 -2.17 2.93
N HIS A 139 20.52 -1.50 3.85
CA HIS A 139 21.97 -1.47 3.94
C HIS A 139 22.48 -2.66 4.77
N GLU A 140 23.66 -3.17 4.42
CA GLU A 140 24.29 -4.23 5.19
C GLU A 140 24.85 -3.68 6.52
N GLY A 141 24.62 -4.43 7.61
CA GLY A 141 25.14 -4.14 8.95
C GLY A 141 24.13 -3.46 9.89
N SER A 142 24.26 -3.73 11.19
CA SER A 142 23.45 -3.07 12.23
C SER A 142 23.94 -1.63 12.41
N LYS A 143 23.12 -0.64 12.04
CA LYS A 143 23.41 0.75 12.39
C LYS A 143 23.08 0.97 13.87
N LEU A 144 23.98 1.65 14.58
CA LEU A 144 23.75 2.11 15.96
C LEU A 144 22.99 3.44 15.99
N GLU A 145 22.97 4.16 14.87
CA GLU A 145 22.36 5.49 14.74
C GLU A 145 21.24 5.47 13.70
N ARG A 146 20.26 6.37 13.89
CA ARG A 146 19.18 6.56 12.91
C ARG A 146 19.74 7.11 11.60
N PRO A 147 19.39 6.55 10.43
CA PRO A 147 19.76 7.11 9.14
C PRO A 147 19.19 8.52 8.97
N LYS A 148 20.02 9.45 8.50
CA LYS A 148 19.57 10.80 8.09
C LYS A 148 19.23 10.90 6.61
N ASP A 149 19.62 9.90 5.83
CA ASP A 149 19.23 9.75 4.45
C ASP A 149 17.76 9.28 4.32
N ILE A 150 17.29 9.15 3.08
CA ILE A 150 15.93 8.67 2.79
C ILE A 150 15.91 7.31 2.08
N ALA A 151 17.07 6.67 1.86
CA ALA A 151 17.19 5.51 0.99
C ALA A 151 16.43 4.29 1.52
N GLY A 152 16.32 4.12 2.83
CA GLY A 152 15.53 3.05 3.45
C GLY A 152 14.04 3.34 3.58
N ARG A 153 13.59 4.55 3.22
CA ARG A 153 12.17 4.92 3.19
C ARG A 153 11.59 4.54 1.85
N ARG A 154 10.29 4.31 1.74
CA ARG A 154 9.64 4.13 0.43
C ARG A 154 9.14 5.47 -0.10
N LEU A 155 9.07 5.65 -1.43
CA LEU A 155 8.54 6.88 -2.04
C LEU A 155 7.58 6.57 -3.18
N LEU A 156 6.47 7.30 -3.24
CA LEU A 156 5.56 7.34 -4.39
C LEU A 156 5.27 8.80 -4.73
N VAL A 157 5.44 9.19 -5.98
CA VAL A 157 5.20 10.55 -6.47
C VAL A 157 4.09 10.52 -7.50
N PHE A 158 3.00 11.21 -7.21
CA PHE A 158 1.82 11.28 -8.06
C PHE A 158 1.69 12.66 -8.66
N GLN A 159 1.15 12.74 -9.87
CA GLN A 159 0.60 13.99 -10.36
C GLN A 159 -0.56 14.42 -9.45
N ARG A 160 -0.54 15.67 -9.00
CA ARG A 160 -1.62 16.21 -8.18
C ARG A 160 -2.84 16.46 -9.07
N THR A 161 -3.98 15.89 -8.70
CA THR A 161 -5.26 16.23 -9.30
C THR A 161 -5.87 17.46 -8.63
N GLU A 162 -6.60 18.26 -9.40
CA GLU A 162 -7.40 19.34 -8.84
C GLU A 162 -8.53 18.80 -7.96
N GLY A 163 -8.87 19.56 -6.92
CA GLY A 163 -9.93 19.19 -5.98
C GLY A 163 -9.52 19.38 -4.52
N GLU A 164 -10.51 19.21 -3.66
CA GLU A 164 -10.41 19.27 -2.20
C GLU A 164 -10.89 17.95 -1.60
N ASP A 165 -10.27 17.54 -0.50
CA ASP A 165 -10.67 16.37 0.27
C ASP A 165 -11.60 16.75 1.43
N ASN A 166 -12.29 15.76 2.01
CA ASN A 166 -13.10 15.95 3.22
C ASN A 166 -14.19 17.03 3.14
N VAL A 167 -14.62 17.38 1.93
CA VAL A 167 -15.65 18.42 1.68
C VAL A 167 -17.08 17.99 2.01
N TRP A 168 -17.34 16.73 2.38
CA TRP A 168 -18.70 16.20 2.54
C TRP A 168 -19.63 17.10 3.36
N ARG A 169 -19.12 17.71 4.44
CA ARG A 169 -19.92 18.57 5.33
C ARG A 169 -20.29 19.92 4.70
N SER A 170 -19.48 20.45 3.77
CA SER A 170 -19.74 21.72 3.09
C SER A 170 -20.61 21.58 1.84
N LEU A 171 -20.83 20.35 1.35
CA LEU A 171 -21.64 20.11 0.16
C LEU A 171 -23.15 20.25 0.42
N SER A 172 -23.85 20.87 -0.54
CA SER A 172 -25.31 20.87 -0.62
C SER A 172 -25.87 19.46 -0.87
N PRO A 173 -27.17 19.20 -0.62
CA PRO A 173 -27.78 17.89 -0.88
C PRO A 173 -27.63 17.40 -2.33
N ALA A 174 -27.74 18.30 -3.30
CA ALA A 174 -27.56 17.98 -4.72
C ALA A 174 -26.11 17.57 -5.03
N GLN A 175 -25.13 18.31 -4.49
CA GLN A 175 -23.70 17.99 -4.64
C GLN A 175 -23.34 16.67 -3.97
N LYS A 176 -23.88 16.38 -2.78
CA LYS A 176 -23.73 15.08 -2.11
C LYS A 176 -24.24 13.94 -2.97
N SER A 177 -25.42 14.10 -3.56
CA SER A 177 -26.02 13.09 -4.44
C SER A 177 -25.15 12.84 -5.67
N CYS A 178 -24.63 13.91 -6.29
CA CYS A 178 -23.70 13.81 -7.41
C CYS A 178 -22.41 13.08 -7.03
N LEU A 179 -21.79 13.45 -5.90
CA LEU A 179 -20.56 12.81 -5.41
C LEU A 179 -20.78 11.33 -5.08
N LEU A 180 -21.91 10.96 -4.49
CA LEU A 180 -22.25 9.56 -4.23
C LEU A 180 -22.42 8.78 -5.54
N ALA A 181 -23.10 9.36 -6.54
CA ALA A 181 -23.27 8.73 -7.83
C ALA A 181 -21.92 8.50 -8.54
N GLN A 182 -21.01 9.48 -8.49
CA GLN A 182 -19.65 9.35 -9.01
C GLN A 182 -18.85 8.29 -8.26
N ALA A 183 -18.88 8.29 -6.92
CA ALA A 183 -18.18 7.29 -6.11
C ALA A 183 -18.71 5.86 -6.38
N ALA A 184 -20.03 5.71 -6.50
CA ALA A 184 -20.66 4.43 -6.86
C ALA A 184 -20.26 3.98 -8.26
N HIS A 185 -20.22 4.91 -9.22
CA HIS A 185 -19.76 4.63 -10.58
C HIS A 185 -18.30 4.14 -10.59
N ILE A 186 -17.37 4.88 -9.97
CA ILE A 186 -15.95 4.49 -9.89
C ILE A 186 -15.79 3.12 -9.21
N ARG A 187 -16.49 2.87 -8.10
CA ARG A 187 -16.45 1.58 -7.40
C ARG A 187 -17.00 0.45 -8.27
N ALA A 188 -18.08 0.69 -9.01
CA ALA A 188 -18.64 -0.29 -9.94
C ALA A 188 -17.69 -0.57 -11.12
N SER A 189 -17.03 0.46 -11.65
CA SER A 189 -16.03 0.33 -12.71
C SER A 189 -14.84 -0.49 -12.23
N LEU A 190 -14.30 -0.19 -11.04
CA LEU A 190 -13.22 -0.98 -10.44
C LEU A 190 -13.64 -2.43 -10.17
N TYR A 191 -14.86 -2.66 -9.70
CA TYR A 191 -15.39 -4.01 -9.52
C TYR A 191 -15.54 -4.75 -10.85
N LYS A 192 -15.89 -4.07 -11.95
CA LYS A 192 -16.07 -4.67 -13.27
C LYS A 192 -14.76 -4.88 -14.04
N PHE A 193 -13.71 -4.16 -13.66
CA PHE A 193 -12.39 -4.25 -14.27
C PHE A 193 -11.92 -5.71 -14.38
N GLN A 194 -11.51 -6.09 -15.59
CA GLN A 194 -10.99 -7.42 -15.88
C GLN A 194 -9.49 -7.43 -15.63
N VAL A 195 -9.07 -8.02 -14.50
CA VAL A 195 -7.65 -8.11 -14.16
C VAL A 195 -6.94 -9.00 -15.19
N PRO A 196 -5.86 -8.53 -15.84
CA PRO A 196 -5.13 -9.35 -16.80
C PRO A 196 -4.58 -10.63 -16.13
N PRO A 197 -4.70 -11.81 -16.78
CA PRO A 197 -4.23 -13.07 -16.19
C PRO A 197 -2.75 -13.07 -15.78
N GLY A 198 -1.89 -12.42 -16.57
CA GLY A 198 -0.48 -12.26 -16.24
C GLY A 198 -0.24 -11.42 -14.99
N PHE A 199 -1.04 -10.36 -14.79
CA PHE A 199 -1.01 -9.54 -13.58
C PHE A 199 -1.43 -10.37 -12.37
N ALA A 200 -2.54 -11.11 -12.48
CA ALA A 200 -3.04 -11.95 -11.40
C ALA A 200 -2.04 -13.05 -11.00
N SER A 201 -1.46 -13.73 -11.99
CA SER A 201 -0.46 -14.79 -11.79
C SER A 201 0.78 -14.28 -11.07
N LEU A 202 1.24 -13.08 -11.42
CA LEU A 202 2.42 -12.46 -10.82
C LEU A 202 2.18 -12.06 -9.36
N TRP A 203 1.03 -11.47 -9.07
CA TRP A 203 0.80 -10.77 -7.80
C TRP A 203 0.03 -11.58 -6.77
N LEU A 204 -0.87 -12.49 -7.16
CA LEU A 204 -1.76 -13.18 -6.22
C LEU A 204 -0.98 -13.84 -5.08
N ARG A 205 0.01 -14.67 -5.40
CA ARG A 205 0.84 -15.35 -4.40
C ARG A 205 1.62 -14.37 -3.53
N GLN A 206 2.14 -13.29 -4.12
CA GLN A 206 2.94 -12.30 -3.39
C GLN A 206 2.10 -11.50 -2.39
N ARG A 207 0.79 -11.37 -2.65
CA ARG A 207 -0.17 -10.62 -1.83
C ARG A 207 -0.94 -11.50 -0.85
N LEU A 208 -0.72 -12.82 -0.84
CA LEU A 208 -1.23 -13.67 0.24
C LEU A 208 -0.55 -13.32 1.58
N PHE A 209 -1.33 -13.33 2.67
CA PHE A 209 -0.84 -13.18 4.04
C PHE A 209 0.27 -14.20 4.38
N GLU A 210 1.11 -13.87 5.37
CA GLU A 210 2.37 -14.52 5.77
C GLU A 210 2.51 -16.01 5.47
N HIS A 211 1.57 -16.83 5.93
CA HIS A 211 1.51 -18.25 5.65
C HIS A 211 1.06 -18.53 4.21
N ARG A 212 1.96 -18.39 3.23
CA ARG A 212 1.65 -18.56 1.80
C ARG A 212 2.38 -19.77 1.19
N PRO A 213 1.79 -20.43 0.18
CA PRO A 213 2.49 -21.50 -0.52
C PRO A 213 3.70 -20.98 -1.31
N GLU A 214 4.71 -21.84 -1.46
CA GLU A 214 5.88 -21.55 -2.29
C GLU A 214 5.52 -21.45 -3.78
N SER A 215 4.61 -22.31 -4.23
CA SER A 215 4.07 -22.33 -5.59
C SER A 215 2.65 -22.90 -5.59
N PHE A 216 1.91 -22.67 -6.67
CA PHE A 216 0.64 -23.36 -6.91
C PHE A 216 0.87 -24.53 -7.87
N PRO A 217 0.24 -25.70 -7.63
CA PRO A 217 0.37 -26.87 -8.50
C PRO A 217 -0.32 -26.71 -9.86
N ILE A 218 -1.17 -25.70 -10.01
CA ILE A 218 -1.88 -25.37 -11.25
C ILE A 218 -1.76 -23.87 -11.56
N PRO A 219 -1.94 -23.47 -12.84
CA PRO A 219 -1.93 -22.06 -13.24
C PRO A 219 -2.93 -21.22 -12.47
N VAL A 220 -2.57 -19.97 -12.19
CA VAL A 220 -3.46 -19.00 -11.55
C VAL A 220 -4.57 -18.61 -12.53
N ALA A 221 -5.79 -19.03 -12.22
CA ALA A 221 -6.98 -18.73 -13.01
C ALA A 221 -8.18 -18.54 -12.09
N PRO A 222 -9.20 -17.73 -12.47
CA PRO A 222 -10.40 -17.60 -11.67
C PRO A 222 -11.34 -18.79 -11.97
N THR A 223 -10.90 -20.01 -11.64
CA THR A 223 -11.68 -21.24 -11.83
C THR A 223 -11.99 -21.87 -10.49
N ARG A 224 -13.00 -22.75 -10.45
CA ARG A 224 -13.30 -23.50 -9.23
C ARG A 224 -12.11 -24.33 -8.78
N GLU A 225 -11.45 -25.00 -9.74
CA GLU A 225 -10.27 -25.84 -9.49
C GLU A 225 -9.15 -25.04 -8.81
N PHE A 226 -8.84 -23.85 -9.33
CA PHE A 226 -7.86 -22.97 -8.72
C PHE A 226 -8.29 -22.48 -7.34
N CYS A 227 -9.58 -22.19 -7.12
CA CYS A 227 -10.08 -21.85 -5.78
C CYS A 227 -9.80 -22.97 -4.77
N VAL A 228 -10.13 -24.21 -5.13
CA VAL A 228 -9.89 -25.38 -4.28
C VAL A 228 -8.41 -25.45 -3.91
N VAL A 229 -7.53 -25.33 -4.91
CA VAL A 229 -6.08 -25.35 -4.68
C VAL A 229 -5.63 -24.18 -3.81
N LEU A 230 -6.07 -22.96 -4.09
CA LEU A 230 -5.72 -21.77 -3.32
C LEU A 230 -6.07 -21.91 -1.84
N PHE A 231 -7.32 -22.31 -1.54
CA PHE A 231 -7.77 -22.48 -0.16
C PHE A 231 -7.05 -23.65 0.52
N SER A 232 -6.89 -24.79 -0.16
CA SER A 232 -6.18 -25.95 0.40
C SER A 232 -4.73 -25.60 0.73
N SER A 233 -4.00 -25.00 -0.21
CA SER A 233 -2.61 -24.57 0.01
C SER A 233 -2.49 -23.51 1.10
N LYS A 234 -3.48 -22.63 1.25
CA LYS A 234 -3.50 -21.64 2.34
C LYS A 234 -3.68 -22.30 3.71
N ILE A 235 -4.57 -23.30 3.81
CA ILE A 235 -4.75 -24.09 5.04
C ILE A 235 -3.49 -24.88 5.37
N GLU A 236 -2.88 -25.52 4.38
CA GLU A 236 -1.63 -26.26 4.56
C GLU A 236 -0.47 -25.39 5.02
N ALA A 237 -0.37 -24.17 4.47
CA ALA A 237 0.65 -23.21 4.89
C ALA A 237 0.38 -22.62 6.29
N THR A 238 -0.89 -22.50 6.70
CA THR A 238 -1.28 -21.89 7.98
C THR A 238 -1.28 -22.90 9.14
N ILE A 239 -1.70 -24.13 8.87
CA ILE A 239 -1.72 -25.23 9.85
C ILE A 239 -0.75 -26.29 9.34
N GLY A 240 0.43 -26.38 9.95
CA GLY A 240 1.46 -27.37 9.62
C GLY A 240 1.09 -28.80 10.01
N ASN A 241 2.11 -29.64 10.19
CA ASN A 241 1.99 -30.96 10.78
C ASN A 241 2.02 -30.88 12.31
N ILE A 242 1.65 -31.97 12.98
CA ILE A 242 1.71 -32.03 14.45
C ILE A 242 3.14 -31.74 14.92
N GLY A 243 3.28 -30.79 15.84
CA GLY A 243 4.57 -30.31 16.34
C GLY A 243 5.15 -29.11 15.57
N ASP A 244 4.65 -28.80 14.38
CA ASP A 244 5.01 -27.56 13.68
C ASP A 244 4.41 -26.35 14.43
N MET A 245 5.04 -25.19 14.28
CA MET A 245 4.54 -23.93 14.84
C MET A 245 3.21 -23.53 14.17
N ILE A 246 2.27 -23.02 14.95
CA ILE A 246 0.96 -22.52 14.50
C ILE A 246 0.71 -21.13 15.10
N ALA A 247 0.02 -20.26 14.37
CA ALA A 247 -0.22 -18.87 14.71
C ALA A 247 1.05 -17.99 14.66
N TRP A 248 1.08 -16.88 15.40
CA TRP A 248 2.20 -15.95 15.39
C TRP A 248 3.38 -16.50 16.17
N GLU A 249 4.60 -16.15 15.75
CA GLU A 249 5.85 -16.60 16.41
C GLU A 249 5.89 -16.24 17.90
N SER A 250 5.23 -15.14 18.29
CA SER A 250 5.08 -14.69 19.67
C SER A 250 4.29 -15.66 20.56
N ASP A 251 3.39 -16.44 19.96
CA ASP A 251 2.43 -17.26 20.69
C ASP A 251 3.04 -18.61 21.11
N ASN A 252 4.25 -18.92 20.61
CA ASN A 252 5.04 -20.14 20.82
C ASN A 252 4.18 -21.43 20.80
N SER A 253 3.14 -21.41 19.96
CA SER A 253 2.11 -22.44 19.90
C SER A 253 2.46 -23.44 18.81
N THR A 254 2.15 -24.71 19.05
CA THR A 254 2.38 -25.78 18.07
C THR A 254 1.08 -26.48 17.70
N VAL A 255 1.06 -27.07 16.52
CA VAL A 255 -0.08 -27.86 16.02
C VAL A 255 -0.23 -29.09 16.91
N GLY A 256 -1.28 -29.12 17.73
CA GLY A 256 -1.71 -30.30 18.46
C GLY A 256 -2.64 -31.21 17.64
N PRO A 257 -3.04 -32.37 18.18
CA PRO A 257 -3.95 -33.31 17.51
C PRO A 257 -5.30 -32.69 17.09
N VAL A 258 -5.82 -31.75 17.89
CA VAL A 258 -7.08 -31.04 17.59
C VAL A 258 -6.94 -30.16 16.36
N ALA A 259 -5.87 -29.36 16.27
CA ALA A 259 -5.61 -28.50 15.12
C ALA A 259 -5.35 -29.32 13.85
N ALA A 260 -4.63 -30.44 13.96
CA ALA A 260 -4.43 -31.37 12.86
C ALA A 260 -5.76 -32.01 12.38
N ALA A 261 -6.64 -32.40 13.29
CA ALA A 261 -7.97 -32.92 12.95
C ALA A 261 -8.86 -31.84 12.29
N ALA A 262 -8.76 -30.60 12.75
CA ALA A 262 -9.44 -29.45 12.14
C ALA A 262 -8.93 -29.19 10.72
N LYS A 263 -7.60 -29.18 10.50
CA LYS A 263 -6.98 -29.08 9.17
C LYS A 263 -7.57 -30.12 8.21
N GLN A 264 -7.59 -31.39 8.62
CA GLN A 264 -8.13 -32.47 7.77
C GLN A 264 -9.62 -32.30 7.46
N SER A 265 -10.41 -31.84 8.43
CA SER A 265 -11.83 -31.55 8.22
C SER A 265 -12.04 -30.41 7.23
N LEU A 266 -11.26 -29.32 7.35
CA LEU A 266 -11.35 -28.18 6.45
C LEU A 266 -10.93 -28.53 5.02
N LEU A 267 -9.84 -29.30 4.85
CA LEU A 267 -9.38 -29.75 3.53
C LEU A 267 -10.44 -30.60 2.81
N ARG A 268 -11.15 -31.46 3.54
CA ARG A 268 -12.29 -32.22 2.98
C ARG A 268 -13.49 -31.32 2.67
N PHE A 269 -13.70 -30.26 3.45
CA PHE A 269 -14.84 -29.37 3.30
C PHE A 269 -14.72 -28.41 2.10
N ILE A 270 -13.50 -27.93 1.78
CA ILE A 270 -13.27 -26.92 0.72
C ILE A 270 -13.99 -27.25 -0.61
N PRO A 271 -13.86 -28.47 -1.19
CA PRO A 271 -14.52 -28.79 -2.45
C PRO A 271 -16.06 -28.71 -2.36
N HIS A 272 -16.64 -28.97 -1.20
CA HIS A 272 -18.09 -28.93 -0.98
C HIS A 272 -18.61 -27.52 -0.70
N MET A 273 -17.77 -26.65 -0.14
CA MET A 273 -18.09 -25.24 0.10
C MET A 273 -18.16 -24.44 -1.20
N LEU A 274 -17.34 -24.80 -2.18
CA LEU A 274 -17.21 -24.05 -3.42
C LEU A 274 -18.27 -24.48 -4.45
N PRO A 275 -19.12 -23.54 -4.91
CA PRO A 275 -20.23 -23.86 -5.81
C PRO A 275 -19.73 -24.45 -7.14
N THR A 276 -20.52 -25.33 -7.75
CA THR A 276 -20.21 -25.97 -9.05
C THR A 276 -21.11 -25.40 -10.15
N GLY A 277 -20.68 -25.53 -11.41
CA GLY A 277 -21.38 -24.94 -12.56
C GLY A 277 -20.98 -23.48 -12.82
N ASP A 278 -21.32 -22.95 -14.00
CA ASP A 278 -21.15 -21.55 -14.43
C ASP A 278 -19.88 -20.84 -13.92
N GLU A 279 -18.71 -21.44 -14.13
CA GLU A 279 -17.45 -20.94 -13.56
C GLU A 279 -17.16 -19.49 -13.97
N ASP A 280 -17.47 -19.12 -15.21
CA ASP A 280 -17.29 -17.77 -15.78
C ASP A 280 -18.11 -16.69 -15.04
N VAL A 281 -19.18 -17.11 -14.37
CA VAL A 281 -20.04 -16.25 -13.54
C VAL A 281 -19.58 -16.32 -12.08
N LEU A 282 -19.24 -17.50 -11.58
CA LEU A 282 -19.00 -17.72 -10.16
C LEU A 282 -17.62 -17.29 -9.67
N TYR A 283 -16.62 -17.15 -10.53
CA TYR A 283 -15.25 -16.86 -10.09
C TYR A 283 -14.64 -15.73 -10.90
N ARG A 284 -14.10 -14.72 -10.20
CA ARG A 284 -13.39 -13.62 -10.85
C ARG A 284 -12.36 -13.00 -9.92
N PHE A 285 -11.19 -12.71 -10.47
CA PHE A 285 -10.23 -11.83 -9.81
C PHE A 285 -10.70 -10.38 -9.82
N VAL A 286 -10.68 -9.76 -8.65
CA VAL A 286 -11.00 -8.34 -8.47
C VAL A 286 -9.88 -7.66 -7.73
N LEU A 287 -9.62 -6.42 -8.08
CA LEU A 287 -8.75 -5.57 -7.30
C LEU A 287 -9.59 -4.94 -6.17
N GLU A 288 -9.26 -5.27 -4.92
CA GLU A 288 -9.92 -4.68 -3.77
C GLU A 288 -9.12 -3.51 -3.19
N HIS A 289 -9.89 -2.48 -2.86
CA HIS A 289 -9.48 -1.30 -2.15
C HIS A 289 -9.97 -1.40 -0.70
N ASP A 290 -9.04 -1.39 0.25
CA ASP A 290 -9.31 -1.25 1.68
C ASP A 290 -9.74 0.19 1.98
N ILE A 291 -10.53 0.44 3.03
CA ILE A 291 -11.11 1.75 3.38
C ILE A 291 -9.98 2.79 3.49
N GLY A 292 -9.67 3.48 2.38
CA GLY A 292 -8.58 4.46 2.29
C GLY A 292 -7.66 4.37 1.10
N ILE A 293 -8.17 4.70 -0.09
CA ILE A 293 -7.49 5.10 -1.36
C ILE A 293 -6.35 4.19 -1.87
N ILE A 294 -6.03 3.11 -1.17
CA ILE A 294 -4.98 2.17 -1.51
C ILE A 294 -5.66 0.88 -1.95
N LEU A 295 -5.47 0.55 -3.23
CA LEU A 295 -5.64 -0.80 -3.73
C LEU A 295 -4.62 -1.69 -3.05
N LYS A 296 -5.08 -2.58 -2.17
CA LYS A 296 -4.20 -3.40 -1.33
C LYS A 296 -4.16 -4.85 -1.80
N GLU A 297 -5.23 -5.34 -2.42
CA GLU A 297 -5.40 -6.77 -2.55
C GLU A 297 -5.97 -7.16 -3.91
N LEU A 298 -5.56 -8.35 -4.36
CA LEU A 298 -6.19 -9.06 -5.46
C LEU A 298 -6.99 -10.18 -4.82
N LEU A 299 -8.30 -10.09 -4.89
CA LEU A 299 -9.20 -11.08 -4.32
C LEU A 299 -9.86 -11.90 -5.40
N LEU A 300 -10.26 -13.10 -5.02
CA LEU A 300 -11.13 -13.94 -5.80
C LEU A 300 -12.52 -13.86 -5.18
N LEU A 301 -13.47 -13.27 -5.91
CA LEU A 301 -14.84 -13.14 -5.45
C LEU A 301 -15.79 -13.95 -6.31
N ARG A 302 -16.89 -14.35 -5.67
CA ARG A 302 -18.10 -14.80 -6.35
C ARG A 302 -18.84 -13.59 -6.92
N LYS A 303 -19.17 -13.58 -8.22
CA LYS A 303 -20.09 -12.55 -8.73
C LYS A 303 -21.48 -12.82 -8.13
N SER A 304 -22.06 -11.79 -7.53
CA SER A 304 -23.44 -11.77 -7.05
C SER A 304 -24.41 -11.63 -8.22
#